data_AF-A0A6J5CCE4-F1
#
_entry.id   AF-A0A6J5CCE4-F1
#
_cell.length_a   1.000
_cell.length_b   1.000
_cell.length_c   1.000
_cell.angle_alpha   90.00
_cell.angle_beta   90.00
_cell.angle_gamma   90.00
#
_symmetry.space_group_name_H-M   'P 1'
#
loop_
_entity.id
_entity.type
_entity.pdbx_description
1 polymer ?
#
loop_
_entity_poly.entity_id
_entity_poly.type
_entity_poly.pdbx_seq_one_letter_code
_entity_poly.pdbx_strand_id
1 'polypeptide(L)'
;MRFRELIAHHDPDARWASRVLLGVKYRPEGTCPHCDFHGQLLNGGFGADGRRRALCPHCKRGWSMARDAEGAEITVRVVKDLALTAVARRKRAGHDAPELASADHAVLSVPPRTTVQLVDAPAVPAPHSGRFDFNQPLRANSPLPRRHVEDLRLTTFLTSEISRVFSDNTDPPRCPHCAGIDTRLSSRPRTSTTLPSFHCRGCTRYFTRATRMPMANMLRKDMLFAFLPWLSQHRPLTHAAAEFGTSPEVIKARVGRFRVWLLELDPSGQYEQRVKLGLKVPWPVLPCPHCLAEATARPHGFKRTRTQSALTLGRRLFRCTGCNHFFDMPIERPRKT
;
A
#
# COMPACT_ATOMS: atom_id res chain seq x y z
N MET A 1 10.95 -38.20 13.41
CA MET A 1 10.68 -39.65 13.34
C MET A 1 9.49 -40.03 14.22
N ARG A 2 9.46 -39.66 15.52
CA ARG A 2 8.37 -40.03 16.46
C ARG A 2 6.92 -39.78 15.98
N PHE A 3 6.65 -38.71 15.23
CA PHE A 3 5.27 -38.36 14.84
C PHE A 3 4.64 -39.29 13.77
N ARG A 4 5.38 -39.65 12.71
CA ARG A 4 4.85 -40.56 11.67
C ARG A 4 4.83 -42.02 12.14
N GLU A 5 5.77 -42.40 13.01
CA GLU A 5 5.76 -43.72 13.67
C GLU A 5 4.52 -43.89 14.54
N LEU A 6 4.15 -42.85 15.31
CA LEU A 6 2.94 -42.82 16.11
C LEU A 6 1.67 -42.85 15.25
N ILE A 7 1.65 -42.12 14.12
CA ILE A 7 0.52 -42.21 13.17
C ILE A 7 0.41 -43.61 12.59
N ALA A 8 1.50 -44.20 12.08
CA ALA A 8 1.47 -45.54 11.49
C ALA A 8 1.01 -46.62 12.49
N HIS A 9 1.35 -46.47 13.78
CA HIS A 9 0.89 -47.38 14.83
C HIS A 9 -0.62 -47.26 15.15
N HIS A 10 -1.22 -46.10 14.89
CA HIS A 10 -2.64 -45.82 15.18
C HIS A 10 -3.48 -45.65 13.91
N ASP A 11 -2.95 -45.99 12.74
CA ASP A 11 -3.59 -45.80 11.44
C ASP A 11 -3.46 -47.08 10.58
N PRO A 12 -4.15 -48.17 10.97
CA PRO A 12 -4.05 -49.47 10.28
C PRO A 12 -4.48 -49.39 8.81
N ASP A 13 -5.31 -48.40 8.44
CA ASP A 13 -5.80 -48.18 7.08
C ASP A 13 -4.94 -47.16 6.29
N ALA A 14 -3.83 -46.67 6.85
CA ALA A 14 -2.93 -45.66 6.25
C ALA A 14 -3.62 -44.35 5.81
N ARG A 15 -4.80 -44.03 6.35
CA ARG A 15 -5.63 -42.89 5.98
C ARG A 15 -5.05 -41.55 6.42
N TRP A 16 -4.38 -41.53 7.57
CA TRP A 16 -3.71 -40.35 8.14
C TRP A 16 -2.25 -40.27 7.72
N ALA A 17 -1.57 -41.41 7.60
CA ALA A 17 -0.20 -41.50 7.13
C ALA A 17 -0.04 -40.89 5.73
N SER A 18 -0.98 -41.20 4.82
CA SER A 18 -1.05 -40.63 3.45
C SER A 18 -1.28 -39.11 3.41
N ARG A 19 -1.80 -38.51 4.49
CA ARG A 19 -2.01 -37.06 4.60
C ARG A 19 -0.81 -36.30 5.15
N VAL A 20 0.16 -36.98 5.74
CA VAL A 20 1.38 -36.31 6.22
C VAL A 20 2.26 -36.04 5.00
N LEU A 21 2.49 -34.77 4.67
CA LEU A 21 3.35 -34.36 3.54
C LEU A 21 4.72 -33.81 3.99
N LEU A 22 5.00 -33.85 5.29
CA LEU A 22 6.21 -33.29 5.87
C LEU A 22 7.47 -33.98 5.34
N GLY A 23 8.37 -33.20 4.72
CA GLY A 23 9.64 -33.71 4.18
C GLY A 23 9.56 -34.34 2.79
N VAL A 24 8.36 -34.40 2.18
CA VAL A 24 8.18 -34.85 0.79
C VAL A 24 8.59 -33.73 -0.16
N LYS A 25 9.53 -34.02 -1.06
CA LYS A 25 9.93 -33.16 -2.17
C LYS A 25 9.33 -33.70 -3.46
N TYR A 26 8.69 -32.83 -4.22
CA TYR A 26 8.06 -33.17 -5.50
C TYR A 26 8.41 -32.15 -6.58
N ARG A 27 8.19 -32.54 -7.84
CA ARG A 27 8.28 -31.70 -9.02
C ARG A 27 7.01 -31.80 -9.85
N PRO A 28 6.48 -30.69 -10.38
CA PRO A 28 5.34 -30.75 -11.27
C PRO A 28 5.71 -31.41 -12.60
N GLU A 29 4.77 -32.14 -13.17
CA GLU A 29 4.87 -32.69 -14.53
C GLU A 29 3.96 -31.90 -15.47
N GLY A 30 4.42 -31.68 -16.70
CA GLY A 30 3.62 -31.00 -17.71
C GLY A 30 4.42 -30.52 -18.90
N THR A 31 3.75 -29.76 -19.77
CA THR A 31 4.33 -29.21 -21.00
C THR A 31 4.69 -27.73 -20.83
N CYS A 32 5.88 -27.35 -21.28
CA CYS A 32 6.33 -25.97 -21.26
C CYS A 32 5.66 -25.16 -22.39
N PRO A 33 4.96 -24.05 -22.08
CA PRO A 33 4.26 -23.26 -23.10
C PRO A 33 5.18 -22.38 -23.98
N HIS A 34 6.49 -22.46 -23.78
CA HIS A 34 7.46 -21.60 -24.48
C HIS A 34 8.41 -22.36 -25.40
N CYS A 35 8.58 -23.67 -25.18
CA CYS A 35 9.49 -24.49 -25.98
C CYS A 35 9.00 -25.94 -26.10
N ASP A 36 7.73 -26.20 -25.75
CA ASP A 36 7.02 -27.48 -25.84
C ASP A 36 7.70 -28.67 -25.18
N PHE A 37 8.65 -28.42 -24.27
CA PHE A 37 9.27 -29.47 -23.46
C PHE A 37 8.21 -30.15 -22.60
N HIS A 38 8.09 -31.46 -22.72
CA HIS A 38 7.20 -32.29 -21.91
C HIS A 38 7.99 -33.11 -20.88
N GLY A 39 7.60 -33.04 -19.61
CA GLY A 39 8.18 -33.86 -18.56
C GLY A 39 8.24 -33.17 -17.20
N GLN A 40 9.25 -33.52 -16.39
CA GLN A 40 9.43 -32.94 -15.06
C GLN A 40 9.93 -31.50 -15.13
N LEU A 41 9.16 -30.61 -14.52
CA LEU A 41 9.45 -29.19 -14.43
C LEU A 41 10.16 -28.86 -13.10
N LEU A 42 10.86 -27.74 -13.06
CA LEU A 42 11.47 -27.24 -11.83
C LEU A 42 10.49 -26.37 -11.04
N ASN A 43 10.59 -26.40 -9.71
CA ASN A 43 9.79 -25.54 -8.84
C ASN A 43 10.26 -24.09 -8.96
N GLY A 44 9.38 -23.17 -9.39
CA GLY A 44 9.64 -21.74 -9.51
C GLY A 44 9.14 -20.89 -8.34
N GLY A 45 8.71 -21.52 -7.25
CA GLY A 45 8.12 -20.83 -6.09
C GLY A 45 6.70 -20.33 -6.38
N PHE A 46 6.36 -19.17 -5.85
CA PHE A 46 5.06 -18.52 -6.05
C PHE A 46 5.22 -17.22 -6.84
N GLY A 47 4.30 -16.97 -7.77
CA GLY A 47 4.21 -15.71 -8.48
C GLY A 47 3.58 -14.59 -7.64
N ALA A 48 3.60 -13.37 -8.17
CA ALA A 48 2.91 -12.23 -7.55
C ALA A 48 1.38 -12.42 -7.48
N ASP A 49 0.84 -13.27 -8.34
CA ASP A 49 -0.54 -13.76 -8.31
C ASP A 49 -0.83 -14.71 -7.13
N GLY A 50 0.23 -15.22 -6.47
CA GLY A 50 0.18 -16.25 -5.44
C GLY A 50 0.02 -17.66 -6.01
N ARG A 51 0.13 -17.84 -7.33
CA ARG A 51 0.06 -19.15 -7.99
C ARG A 51 1.43 -19.82 -7.98
N ARG A 52 1.45 -21.14 -8.00
CA ARG A 52 2.71 -21.89 -8.11
C ARG A 52 3.30 -21.68 -9.48
N ARG A 53 4.60 -21.41 -9.52
CA ARG A 53 5.35 -21.27 -10.76
C ARG A 53 6.09 -22.56 -11.07
N ALA A 54 6.08 -22.93 -12.33
CA ALA A 54 7.02 -23.89 -12.90
C ALA A 54 8.13 -23.15 -13.63
N LEU A 55 9.31 -23.76 -13.66
CA LEU A 55 10.46 -23.34 -14.45
C LEU A 55 10.79 -24.46 -15.43
N CYS A 56 10.93 -24.12 -16.72
CA CYS A 56 11.34 -25.09 -17.71
C CYS A 56 12.82 -25.45 -17.49
N PRO A 57 13.19 -26.74 -17.37
CA PRO A 57 14.60 -27.11 -17.29
C PRO A 57 15.35 -26.79 -18.59
N HIS A 58 14.66 -26.78 -19.74
CA HIS A 58 15.23 -26.55 -21.06
C HIS A 58 15.43 -25.05 -21.35
N CYS A 59 14.36 -24.26 -21.42
CA CYS A 59 14.45 -22.84 -21.80
C CYS A 59 14.58 -21.86 -20.62
N LYS A 60 14.59 -22.36 -19.38
CA LYS A 60 14.68 -21.59 -18.12
C LYS A 60 13.56 -20.57 -17.87
N ARG A 61 12.61 -20.41 -18.79
CA ARG A 61 11.45 -19.54 -18.60
C ARG A 61 10.51 -20.12 -17.55
N GLY A 62 9.92 -19.25 -16.74
CA GLY A 62 9.00 -19.63 -15.68
C GLY A 62 7.63 -19.01 -15.82
N TRP A 63 6.58 -19.80 -15.65
CA TRP A 63 5.18 -19.41 -15.79
C TRP A 63 4.35 -19.89 -14.59
N SER A 64 3.20 -19.27 -14.37
CA SER A 64 2.23 -19.74 -13.38
C SER A 64 1.53 -20.99 -13.91
N MET A 65 1.54 -22.06 -13.12
CA MET A 65 0.78 -23.28 -13.40
C MET A 65 -0.72 -23.04 -13.15
N ALA A 66 -1.58 -23.80 -13.84
CA ALA A 66 -3.03 -23.66 -13.80
C ALA A 66 -3.51 -22.25 -14.18
N ARG A 67 -3.37 -21.89 -15.46
CA ARG A 67 -3.82 -20.59 -15.97
C ARG A 67 -5.35 -20.43 -15.83
N ASP A 68 -6.12 -21.50 -16.05
CA ASP A 68 -7.55 -21.37 -16.39
C ASP A 68 -8.55 -22.22 -15.57
N ALA A 69 -8.14 -22.94 -14.52
CA ALA A 69 -9.08 -23.74 -13.73
C ALA A 69 -8.88 -23.56 -12.22
N GLU A 70 -9.88 -22.97 -11.56
CA GLU A 70 -10.04 -23.06 -10.11
C GLU A 70 -10.19 -24.53 -9.72
N GLY A 71 -9.51 -24.97 -8.65
CA GLY A 71 -9.50 -26.39 -8.27
C GLY A 71 -8.64 -27.30 -9.16
N ALA A 72 -7.78 -26.74 -10.03
CA ALA A 72 -6.90 -27.53 -10.87
C ALA A 72 -6.03 -28.51 -10.04
N GLU A 73 -6.10 -29.76 -10.45
CA GLU A 73 -5.26 -30.85 -9.98
C GLU A 73 -3.98 -30.88 -10.81
N ILE A 74 -2.85 -30.66 -10.16
CA ILE A 74 -1.54 -30.70 -10.82
C ILE A 74 -0.88 -32.03 -10.46
N THR A 75 -0.63 -32.87 -11.45
CA THR A 75 0.18 -34.07 -11.27
C THR A 75 1.61 -33.67 -10.92
N VAL A 76 2.12 -34.23 -9.82
CA VAL A 76 3.49 -34.03 -9.37
C VAL A 76 4.16 -35.38 -9.19
N ARG A 77 5.45 -35.45 -9.52
CA ARG A 77 6.29 -36.60 -9.22
C ARG A 77 7.01 -36.39 -7.90
N VAL A 78 6.98 -37.37 -7.02
CA VAL A 78 7.75 -37.36 -5.78
C VAL A 78 9.21 -37.65 -6.11
N VAL A 79 10.08 -36.69 -5.81
CA VAL A 79 11.52 -36.78 -6.08
C VAL A 79 12.27 -37.30 -4.86
N LYS A 80 11.80 -36.98 -3.64
CA LYS A 80 12.43 -37.44 -2.42
C LYS A 80 11.45 -37.46 -1.26
N ASP A 81 11.28 -38.61 -0.62
CA ASP A 81 10.69 -38.69 0.71
C ASP A 81 11.79 -38.86 1.78
N LEU A 82 11.93 -37.85 2.63
CA LEU A 82 12.90 -37.88 3.72
C LEU A 82 12.56 -38.92 4.79
N ALA A 83 11.31 -39.34 4.92
CA ALA A 83 10.93 -40.41 5.84
C ALA A 83 11.44 -41.78 5.36
N LEU A 84 11.31 -42.10 4.07
CA LEU A 84 11.90 -43.30 3.49
C LEU A 84 13.42 -43.32 3.65
N THR A 85 14.06 -42.17 3.44
CA THR A 85 15.51 -42.01 3.66
C THR A 85 15.89 -42.28 5.13
N ALA A 86 15.06 -41.82 6.08
CA ALA A 86 15.31 -42.01 7.50
C ALA A 86 15.04 -43.44 7.98
N VAL A 87 14.01 -44.11 7.47
CA VAL A 87 13.74 -45.54 7.70
C VAL A 87 14.91 -46.38 7.19
N ALA A 88 15.36 -46.16 5.95
CA ALA A 88 16.50 -46.86 5.38
C ALA A 88 17.79 -46.63 6.18
N ARG A 89 17.99 -45.43 6.75
CA ARG A 89 19.12 -45.16 7.65
C ARG A 89 19.01 -45.92 8.98
N ARG A 90 17.81 -46.00 9.57
CA ARG A 90 17.58 -46.77 10.80
C ARG A 90 17.83 -48.27 10.61
N LYS A 91 17.28 -48.85 9.53
CA LYS A 91 17.50 -50.26 9.19
C LYS A 91 18.99 -50.57 9.00
N ARG A 92 19.73 -49.70 8.29
CA ARG A 92 21.20 -49.83 8.15
C ARG A 92 21.96 -49.72 9.47
N ALA A 93 21.40 -49.04 10.47
CA ALA A 93 21.98 -48.95 11.81
C ALA A 93 21.56 -50.10 12.75
N GLY A 94 20.86 -51.12 12.23
CA GLY A 94 20.42 -52.28 13.00
C GLY A 94 19.20 -52.03 13.90
N HIS A 95 18.48 -50.92 13.68
CA HIS A 95 17.27 -50.61 14.44
C HIS A 95 16.00 -51.02 13.67
N ASP A 96 15.02 -51.53 14.41
CA ASP A 96 13.67 -51.74 13.89
C ASP A 96 13.07 -50.43 13.39
N ALA A 97 12.49 -50.49 12.20
CA ALA A 97 11.81 -49.36 11.58
C ALA A 97 10.65 -49.86 10.70
N PRO A 98 9.49 -49.17 10.75
CA PRO A 98 8.31 -49.59 10.01
C PRO A 98 8.53 -49.53 8.50
N GLU A 99 7.80 -50.37 7.77
CA GLU A 99 7.70 -50.25 6.32
C GLU A 99 6.73 -49.12 5.98
N LEU A 100 7.20 -48.18 5.15
CA LEU A 100 6.40 -47.04 4.70
C LEU A 100 6.18 -47.18 3.20
N ALA A 101 4.93 -47.01 2.76
CA ALA A 101 4.61 -46.97 1.35
C ALA A 101 5.29 -45.78 0.65
N SER A 102 5.83 -46.00 -0.55
CA SER A 102 6.32 -44.94 -1.43
C SER A 102 5.25 -44.59 -2.46
N ALA A 103 5.08 -43.30 -2.72
CA ALA A 103 4.29 -42.81 -3.85
C ALA A 103 5.24 -42.18 -4.87
N ASP A 104 5.17 -42.62 -6.13
CA ASP A 104 5.97 -42.03 -7.22
C ASP A 104 5.31 -40.77 -7.78
N HIS A 105 3.97 -40.74 -7.80
CA HIS A 105 3.16 -39.62 -8.26
C HIS A 105 2.15 -39.22 -7.18
N ALA A 106 1.81 -37.93 -7.16
CA ALA A 106 0.78 -37.38 -6.31
C ALA A 106 0.01 -36.30 -7.08
N VAL A 107 -1.18 -36.00 -6.59
CA VAL A 107 -1.99 -34.89 -7.10
C VAL A 107 -1.92 -33.74 -6.12
N LEU A 108 -1.57 -32.57 -6.64
CA LEU A 108 -1.60 -31.33 -5.89
C LEU A 108 -2.87 -30.55 -6.27
N SER A 109 -3.86 -30.56 -5.37
CA SER A 109 -5.04 -29.71 -5.49
C SER A 109 -4.70 -28.28 -5.07
N VAL A 110 -4.90 -27.31 -5.97
CA VAL A 110 -4.81 -25.89 -5.62
C VAL A 110 -6.19 -25.45 -5.15
N PRO A 111 -6.39 -25.13 -3.85
CA PRO A 111 -7.70 -24.73 -3.37
C PRO A 111 -8.18 -23.49 -4.13
N PRO A 112 -9.48 -23.43 -4.50
CA PRO A 112 -10.04 -22.25 -5.12
C PRO A 112 -9.78 -21.06 -4.21
N ARG A 113 -9.30 -19.97 -4.81
CA ARG A 113 -9.09 -18.75 -4.04
C ARG A 113 -10.47 -18.25 -3.67
N THR A 114 -10.75 -18.06 -2.39
CA THR A 114 -11.85 -17.18 -2.01
C THR A 114 -11.56 -15.86 -2.70
N THR A 115 -12.44 -15.46 -3.62
CA THR A 115 -12.48 -14.12 -4.21
C THR A 115 -12.80 -13.17 -3.08
N VAL A 116 -11.77 -12.82 -2.31
CA VAL A 116 -11.90 -11.79 -1.32
C VAL A 116 -12.12 -10.51 -2.10
N GLN A 117 -13.26 -9.85 -1.85
CA GLN A 117 -13.49 -8.49 -2.30
C GLN A 117 -12.27 -7.65 -1.96
N LEU A 118 -11.68 -7.05 -3.00
CA LEU A 118 -10.62 -6.09 -2.80
C LEU A 118 -11.25 -4.94 -2.01
N VAL A 119 -10.67 -4.59 -0.86
CA VAL A 119 -11.09 -3.36 -0.17
C VAL A 119 -10.79 -2.19 -1.10
N ASP A 120 -11.84 -1.53 -1.57
CA ASP A 120 -11.73 -0.34 -2.41
C ASP A 120 -11.14 0.82 -1.60
N ALA A 121 -10.27 1.59 -2.23
CA ALA A 121 -9.70 2.78 -1.62
C ALA A 121 -10.82 3.83 -1.41
N PRO A 122 -10.85 4.55 -0.28
CA PRO A 122 -11.83 5.61 -0.08
C PRO A 122 -11.68 6.70 -1.14
N ALA A 123 -12.82 7.14 -1.68
CA ALA A 123 -12.85 8.25 -2.62
C ALA A 123 -12.41 9.55 -1.95
N VAL A 124 -11.46 10.26 -2.55
CA VAL A 124 -10.96 11.54 -2.01
C VAL A 124 -11.97 12.64 -2.35
N PRO A 125 -12.55 13.34 -1.36
CA PRO A 125 -13.53 14.38 -1.62
C PRO A 125 -12.91 15.60 -2.32
N ALA A 126 -13.75 16.31 -3.07
CA ALA A 126 -13.36 17.60 -3.66
C ALA A 126 -12.98 18.59 -2.55
N PRO A 127 -11.92 19.40 -2.74
CA PRO A 127 -11.47 20.33 -1.70
C PRO A 127 -12.51 21.43 -1.48
N HIS A 128 -12.85 21.69 -0.22
CA HIS A 128 -13.78 22.76 0.17
C HIS A 128 -13.08 24.13 0.21
N SER A 129 -13.80 25.21 -0.10
CA SER A 129 -13.26 26.58 -0.13
C SER A 129 -12.71 27.03 1.24
N GLY A 130 -13.36 26.61 2.34
CA GLY A 130 -12.92 26.90 3.71
C GLY A 130 -11.55 26.34 4.10
N ARG A 131 -10.95 25.44 3.30
CA ARG A 131 -9.60 24.91 3.53
C ARG A 131 -8.50 25.91 3.12
N PHE A 132 -8.85 26.95 2.35
CA PHE A 132 -7.92 27.90 1.77
C PHE A 132 -7.93 29.23 2.50
N ASP A 133 -6.72 29.73 2.79
CA ASP A 133 -6.54 31.06 3.34
C ASP A 133 -6.52 32.08 2.19
N PHE A 134 -7.66 32.69 1.89
CA PHE A 134 -7.77 33.73 0.86
C PHE A 134 -7.06 35.03 1.23
N ASN A 135 -6.62 35.17 2.47
CA ASN A 135 -5.79 36.29 2.91
C ASN A 135 -4.34 36.13 2.43
N GLN A 136 -3.94 34.91 2.05
CA GLN A 136 -2.59 34.64 1.57
C GLN A 136 -2.40 34.75 0.05
N PRO A 137 -1.18 35.05 -0.40
CA PRO A 137 -0.78 35.02 -1.81
C PRO A 137 -1.06 33.72 -2.56
N LEU A 138 -2.11 33.72 -3.37
CA LEU A 138 -2.48 32.54 -4.17
C LEU A 138 -1.62 32.38 -5.43
N ARG A 139 -1.03 33.46 -5.95
CA ARG A 139 -0.15 33.44 -7.13
C ARG A 139 1.31 33.65 -6.76
N ALA A 140 2.22 33.11 -7.55
CA ALA A 140 3.67 33.20 -7.30
C ALA A 140 4.15 34.66 -7.36
N ASN A 141 3.60 35.46 -8.28
CA ASN A 141 4.00 36.85 -8.53
C ASN A 141 3.32 37.85 -7.57
N SER A 142 2.97 37.41 -6.36
CA SER A 142 2.35 38.28 -5.37
C SER A 142 3.40 39.19 -4.71
N PRO A 143 3.07 40.45 -4.38
CA PRO A 143 4.00 41.35 -3.72
C PRO A 143 4.08 41.07 -2.21
N LEU A 144 3.18 40.23 -1.69
CA LEU A 144 3.14 39.86 -0.28
C LEU A 144 3.94 38.56 -0.09
N PRO A 145 4.66 38.39 1.02
CA PRO A 145 5.36 37.15 1.32
C PRO A 145 4.34 36.01 1.52
N ARG A 146 4.61 34.86 0.91
CA ARG A 146 3.87 33.62 1.19
C ARG A 146 4.25 33.12 2.58
N ARG A 147 3.25 32.81 3.39
CA ARG A 147 3.46 32.14 4.67
C ARG A 147 3.17 30.66 4.50
N HIS A 148 4.20 29.89 4.24
CA HIS A 148 4.09 28.44 4.23
C HIS A 148 4.11 27.93 5.67
N VAL A 149 2.96 28.05 6.33
CA VAL A 149 2.81 27.63 7.73
C VAL A 149 2.54 26.13 7.73
N GLU A 150 3.35 25.42 8.52
CA GLU A 150 3.13 24.02 8.84
C GLU A 150 1.96 23.86 9.82
N ASP A 151 1.10 22.88 9.55
CA ASP A 151 0.14 22.38 10.52
C ASP A 151 0.78 21.30 11.38
N LEU A 152 1.30 21.70 12.55
CA LEU A 152 1.96 20.79 13.49
C LEU A 152 1.04 19.65 13.96
N ARG A 153 -0.28 19.84 14.00
CA ARG A 153 -1.21 18.76 14.38
C ARG A 153 -1.22 17.67 13.33
N LEU A 154 -1.30 18.05 12.05
CA LEU A 154 -1.22 17.10 10.95
C LEU A 154 0.15 16.39 10.92
N THR A 155 1.24 17.14 11.03
CA THR A 155 2.60 16.56 11.03
C THR A 155 2.80 15.58 12.18
N THR A 156 2.39 15.95 13.40
CA THR A 156 2.52 15.08 14.59
C THR A 156 1.69 13.81 14.44
N PHE A 157 0.44 13.93 13.99
CA PHE A 157 -0.44 12.78 13.74
C PHE A 157 0.18 11.81 12.73
N LEU A 158 0.60 12.31 11.56
CA LEU A 158 1.24 11.49 10.54
C LEU A 158 2.55 10.86 11.03
N THR A 159 3.35 11.60 11.80
CA THR A 159 4.59 11.11 12.39
C THR A 159 4.33 9.93 13.35
N SER A 160 3.29 10.01 14.18
CA SER A 160 2.91 8.91 15.07
C SER A 160 2.44 7.67 14.30
N GLU A 161 1.62 7.86 13.26
CA GLU A 161 1.10 6.74 12.47
C GLU A 161 2.19 6.07 11.63
N ILE A 162 3.10 6.85 11.06
CA ILE A 162 4.29 6.33 10.38
C ILE A 162 5.16 5.54 11.36
N SER A 163 5.37 6.04 12.57
CA SER A 163 6.16 5.34 13.58
C SER A 163 5.54 4.00 13.98
N ARG A 164 4.21 3.91 14.07
CA ARG A 164 3.48 2.64 14.29
C ARG A 164 3.67 1.66 13.14
N VAL A 165 3.62 2.13 11.90
CA VAL A 165 3.81 1.32 10.69
C VAL A 165 5.23 0.75 10.61
N PHE A 166 6.23 1.56 10.97
CA PHE A 166 7.63 1.16 10.99
C PHE A 166 8.07 0.50 12.31
N SER A 167 7.13 0.16 13.19
CA SER A 167 7.43 -0.55 14.44
C SER A 167 7.88 -1.99 14.18
N ASP A 168 8.83 -2.43 15.01
CA ASP A 168 9.34 -3.79 15.13
C ASP A 168 8.42 -4.74 15.90
N ASN A 169 7.28 -4.24 16.40
CA ASN A 169 6.28 -5.04 17.12
C ASN A 169 5.92 -6.32 16.34
N THR A 170 5.93 -7.48 16.98
CA THR A 170 5.62 -8.77 16.34
C THR A 170 4.14 -9.17 16.37
N ASP A 171 3.26 -8.37 16.97
CA ASP A 171 1.84 -8.66 17.09
C ASP A 171 1.11 -8.57 15.74
N PRO A 172 0.46 -9.64 15.27
CA PRO A 172 -0.11 -9.67 13.93
C PRO A 172 -1.31 -8.73 13.79
N PRO A 173 -1.27 -7.75 12.88
CA PRO A 173 -2.41 -6.87 12.62
C PRO A 173 -3.38 -7.51 11.61
N ARG A 174 -4.59 -6.96 11.51
CA ARG A 174 -5.56 -7.37 10.49
C ARG A 174 -4.95 -7.33 9.09
N CYS A 175 -5.35 -8.29 8.25
CA CYS A 175 -4.78 -8.38 6.91
C CYS A 175 -5.18 -7.17 6.06
N PRO A 176 -4.22 -6.42 5.47
CA PRO A 176 -4.55 -5.26 4.65
C PRO A 176 -5.23 -5.64 3.33
N HIS A 177 -5.19 -6.93 2.92
CA HIS A 177 -5.79 -7.41 1.68
C HIS A 177 -7.27 -7.80 1.81
N CYS A 178 -7.65 -8.38 2.94
CA CYS A 178 -8.97 -8.97 3.16
C CYS A 178 -9.65 -8.56 4.47
N ALA A 179 -9.04 -7.67 5.26
CA ALA A 179 -9.47 -7.28 6.60
C ALA A 179 -9.58 -8.44 7.63
N GLY A 180 -9.20 -9.67 7.24
CA GLY A 180 -9.27 -10.86 8.09
C GLY A 180 -8.36 -10.77 9.32
N ILE A 181 -8.85 -11.32 10.43
CA ILE A 181 -8.14 -11.37 11.72
C ILE A 181 -7.16 -12.53 11.83
N ASP A 182 -7.38 -13.61 11.06
CA ASP A 182 -6.54 -14.82 11.11
C ASP A 182 -5.20 -14.58 10.40
N THR A 183 -4.31 -13.93 11.13
CA THR A 183 -2.99 -13.48 10.70
C THR A 183 -1.97 -13.94 11.74
N ARG A 184 -0.79 -14.35 11.26
CA ARG A 184 0.29 -14.81 12.13
C ARG A 184 1.62 -14.20 11.73
N LEU A 185 2.51 -14.05 12.69
CA LEU A 185 3.90 -13.72 12.42
C LEU A 185 4.54 -14.80 11.54
N SER A 186 5.15 -14.37 10.44
CA SER A 186 5.87 -15.21 9.50
C SER A 186 7.38 -15.11 9.71
N SER A 187 7.90 -13.88 9.81
CA SER A 187 9.32 -13.66 10.09
C SER A 187 9.53 -12.48 11.03
N ARG A 188 10.46 -12.65 11.97
CA ARG A 188 10.97 -11.58 12.81
C ARG A 188 11.91 -10.67 12.00
N PRO A 189 12.01 -9.38 12.37
CA PRO A 189 12.98 -8.47 11.77
C PRO A 189 14.39 -9.00 12.06
N ARG A 190 15.24 -9.04 11.02
CA ARG A 190 16.64 -9.52 11.13
C ARG A 190 17.61 -8.38 11.34
N THR A 191 17.18 -7.16 11.04
CA THR A 191 17.94 -5.90 11.13
C THR A 191 16.97 -4.78 11.54
N SER A 192 17.49 -3.67 12.06
CA SER A 192 16.70 -2.47 12.38
C SER A 192 15.97 -1.87 11.17
N THR A 193 16.35 -2.26 9.95
CA THR A 193 15.76 -1.80 8.68
C THR A 193 14.71 -2.74 8.11
N THR A 194 14.60 -3.98 8.62
CA THR A 194 13.62 -4.95 8.14
C THR A 194 12.38 -4.93 9.02
N LEU A 195 11.20 -4.90 8.41
CA LEU A 195 9.94 -4.97 9.15
C LEU A 195 9.53 -6.42 9.41
N PRO A 196 8.80 -6.69 10.50
CA PRO A 196 8.14 -7.97 10.70
C PRO A 196 7.24 -8.32 9.50
N SER A 197 7.29 -9.58 9.05
CA SER A 197 6.38 -10.09 8.02
C SER A 197 5.30 -10.97 8.65
N PHE A 198 4.10 -10.85 8.11
CA PHE A 198 2.90 -11.54 8.57
C PHE A 198 2.31 -12.35 7.42
N HIS A 199 1.60 -13.41 7.76
CA HIS A 199 0.90 -14.26 6.81
C HIS A 199 -0.58 -14.32 7.20
N CYS A 200 -1.46 -13.92 6.29
CA CYS A 200 -2.91 -14.09 6.47
C CYS A 200 -3.31 -15.49 6.03
N ARG A 201 -4.00 -16.24 6.89
CA ARG A 201 -4.52 -17.57 6.53
C ARG A 201 -5.78 -17.50 5.66
N GLY A 202 -6.61 -16.46 5.82
CA GLY A 202 -7.81 -16.28 5.01
C GLY A 202 -7.54 -16.01 3.53
N CYS A 203 -6.62 -15.09 3.21
CA CYS A 203 -6.30 -14.76 1.80
C CYS A 203 -4.94 -15.29 1.32
N THR A 204 -4.22 -16.02 2.19
CA THR A 204 -2.91 -16.67 1.95
C THR A 204 -1.76 -15.74 1.54
N ARG A 205 -1.93 -14.42 1.69
CA ARG A 205 -0.92 -13.42 1.34
C ARG A 205 0.03 -13.10 2.49
N TYR A 206 1.30 -12.91 2.15
CA TYR A 206 2.28 -12.28 3.01
C TYR A 206 2.16 -10.77 2.94
N PHE A 207 2.36 -10.11 4.07
CA PHE A 207 2.33 -8.66 4.15
C PHE A 207 3.20 -8.18 5.31
N THR A 208 3.53 -6.90 5.31
CA THR A 208 4.12 -6.14 6.41
C THR A 208 3.14 -5.05 6.84
N ARG A 209 3.37 -4.38 7.97
CA ARG A 209 2.57 -3.19 8.33
C ARG A 209 2.67 -2.06 7.30
N ALA A 210 3.76 -2.02 6.52
CA ALA A 210 3.92 -1.09 5.42
C ALA A 210 3.17 -1.50 4.14
N THR A 211 2.56 -2.69 4.10
CA THR A 211 1.83 -3.16 2.90
C THR A 211 0.57 -2.33 2.68
N ARG A 212 0.37 -1.85 1.45
CA ARG A 212 -0.68 -0.90 1.04
C ARG A 212 -0.56 0.52 1.61
N MET A 213 0.51 0.82 2.35
CA MET A 213 0.75 2.17 2.85
C MET A 213 1.20 3.13 1.74
N PRO A 214 0.91 4.45 1.83
CA PRO A 214 1.40 5.46 0.89
C PRO A 214 2.90 5.44 0.68
N MET A 215 3.61 5.07 1.75
CA MET A 215 5.06 4.97 1.84
C MET A 215 5.63 3.63 1.37
N ALA A 216 4.77 2.68 0.96
CA ALA A 216 5.24 1.46 0.29
C ALA A 216 6.01 1.88 -0.96
N ASN A 217 7.30 1.56 -0.99
CA ASN A 217 8.26 1.94 -2.03
C ASN A 217 8.56 3.46 -2.12
N MET A 218 8.25 4.26 -1.10
CA MET A 218 8.78 5.63 -1.04
C MET A 218 10.27 5.60 -0.68
N LEU A 219 11.02 6.50 -1.33
CA LEU A 219 12.42 6.79 -1.04
C LEU A 219 12.65 6.97 0.46
N ARG A 220 13.89 6.65 0.87
CA ARG A 220 14.47 6.65 2.21
C ARG A 220 13.68 7.38 3.32
N LYS A 221 13.61 6.77 4.51
CA LYS A 221 12.84 7.19 5.69
C LYS A 221 13.05 8.67 6.07
N ASP A 222 14.25 9.21 5.92
CA ASP A 222 14.60 10.63 6.09
C ASP A 222 13.77 11.55 5.19
N MET A 223 13.67 11.24 3.90
CA MET A 223 12.88 12.04 2.95
C MET A 223 11.38 11.98 3.26
N LEU A 224 10.89 10.85 3.80
CA LEU A 224 9.49 10.72 4.20
C LEU A 224 9.14 11.72 5.31
N PHE A 225 9.96 11.79 6.37
CA PHE A 225 9.72 12.72 7.49
C PHE A 225 9.90 14.17 7.07
N ALA A 226 10.90 14.48 6.23
CA ALA A 226 11.07 15.82 5.67
C ALA A 226 9.88 16.26 4.80
N PHE A 227 9.14 15.33 4.21
CA PHE A 227 7.97 15.62 3.38
C PHE A 227 6.69 15.94 4.18
N LEU A 228 6.57 15.48 5.44
CA LEU A 228 5.31 15.63 6.20
C LEU A 228 4.89 17.09 6.42
N PRO A 229 5.80 18.02 6.82
CA PRO A 229 5.45 19.42 6.97
C PRO A 229 4.86 20.04 5.70
N TRP A 230 5.33 19.58 4.53
CA TRP A 230 4.93 20.12 3.23
C TRP A 230 3.48 19.80 2.88
N LEU A 231 2.93 18.70 3.38
CA LEU A 231 1.54 18.31 3.07
C LEU A 231 0.53 19.39 3.46
N SER A 232 0.76 20.05 4.60
CA SER A 232 -0.11 21.12 5.11
C SER A 232 0.11 22.46 4.40
N GLN A 233 1.24 22.64 3.73
CA GLN A 233 1.62 23.91 3.15
C GLN A 233 0.95 24.10 1.79
N HIS A 234 0.33 25.27 1.60
CA HIS A 234 -0.25 25.61 0.31
C HIS A 234 0.84 26.03 -0.68
N ARG A 235 1.45 25.04 -1.32
CA ARG A 235 2.51 25.20 -2.33
C ARG A 235 2.12 24.55 -3.65
N PRO A 236 2.58 25.08 -4.80
CA PRO A 236 2.45 24.38 -6.06
C PRO A 236 3.33 23.12 -6.06
N LEU A 237 2.88 22.08 -6.78
CA LEU A 237 3.60 20.81 -6.89
C LEU A 237 5.01 20.99 -7.48
N THR A 238 5.20 21.94 -8.38
CA THR A 238 6.50 22.26 -8.99
C THR A 238 7.54 22.71 -7.97
N HIS A 239 7.12 23.42 -6.92
CA HIS A 239 8.03 23.88 -5.88
C HIS A 239 8.49 22.73 -4.99
N ALA A 240 7.56 21.83 -4.60
CA ALA A 240 7.93 20.62 -3.87
C ALA A 240 8.78 19.68 -4.74
N ALA A 241 8.46 19.56 -6.03
CA ALA A 241 9.23 18.75 -6.96
C ALA A 241 10.72 19.18 -7.01
N ALA A 242 10.96 20.49 -7.10
CA ALA A 242 12.31 21.06 -7.06
C ALA A 242 13.03 20.77 -5.73
N GLU A 243 12.36 20.98 -4.59
CA GLU A 243 12.92 20.72 -3.26
C GLU A 243 13.35 19.26 -3.09
N PHE A 244 12.49 18.32 -3.52
CA PHE A 244 12.72 16.88 -3.33
C PHE A 244 13.43 16.22 -4.51
N GLY A 245 13.95 17.01 -5.47
CA GLY A 245 14.70 16.50 -6.63
C GLY A 245 13.91 15.49 -7.48
N THR A 246 12.62 15.71 -7.68
CA THR A 246 11.71 14.76 -8.35
C THR A 246 10.75 15.47 -9.32
N SER A 247 9.94 14.74 -10.07
CA SER A 247 8.91 15.34 -10.94
C SER A 247 7.64 15.75 -10.17
N PRO A 248 6.88 16.76 -10.65
CA PRO A 248 5.59 17.15 -10.07
C PRO A 248 4.56 16.03 -10.03
N GLU A 249 4.58 15.11 -10.99
CA GLU A 249 3.69 13.95 -11.10
C GLU A 249 3.94 12.96 -9.95
N VAL A 250 5.22 12.75 -9.60
CA VAL A 250 5.59 11.92 -8.45
C VAL A 250 5.10 12.54 -7.15
N ILE A 251 5.24 13.86 -6.98
CA ILE A 251 4.70 14.56 -5.81
C ILE A 251 3.16 14.44 -5.79
N LYS A 252 2.49 14.65 -6.93
CA LYS A 252 1.04 14.50 -7.04
C LYS A 252 0.58 13.10 -6.61
N ALA A 253 1.25 12.06 -7.09
CA ALA A 253 0.94 10.67 -6.73
C ALA A 253 1.18 10.41 -5.22
N ARG A 254 2.25 10.97 -4.63
CA ARG A 254 2.50 10.89 -3.18
C ARG A 254 1.40 11.57 -2.39
N VAL A 255 1.05 12.82 -2.71
CA VAL A 255 -0.02 13.56 -2.05
C VAL A 255 -1.35 12.80 -2.16
N GLY A 256 -1.68 12.27 -3.34
CA GLY A 256 -2.87 11.44 -3.54
C GLY A 256 -2.93 10.24 -2.61
N ARG A 257 -1.84 9.46 -2.52
CA ARG A 257 -1.75 8.32 -1.60
C ARG A 257 -1.90 8.73 -0.13
N PHE A 258 -1.27 9.83 0.29
CA PHE A 258 -1.43 10.35 1.65
C PHE A 258 -2.87 10.74 1.98
N ARG A 259 -3.60 11.35 1.04
CA ARG A 259 -5.00 11.75 1.25
C ARG A 259 -5.92 10.52 1.42
N VAL A 260 -5.75 9.50 0.58
CA VAL A 260 -6.47 8.23 0.71
C VAL A 260 -6.19 7.60 2.08
N TRP A 261 -4.92 7.52 2.47
CA TRP A 261 -4.54 6.93 3.74
C TRP A 261 -5.03 7.71 4.96
N LEU A 262 -5.06 9.04 4.88
CA LEU A 262 -5.68 9.87 5.94
C LEU A 262 -7.16 9.57 6.11
N LEU A 263 -7.89 9.26 5.04
CA LEU A 263 -9.31 8.87 5.13
C LEU A 263 -9.49 7.46 5.68
N GLU A 264 -8.54 6.55 5.47
CA GLU A 264 -8.54 5.23 6.10
C GLU A 264 -8.28 5.33 7.62
N LEU A 265 -7.37 6.22 8.04
CA LEU A 265 -7.02 6.45 9.44
C LEU A 265 -8.07 7.27 10.20
N ASP A 266 -8.62 8.29 9.54
CA ASP A 266 -9.61 9.21 10.07
C ASP A 266 -10.76 9.35 9.06
N PRO A 267 -11.79 8.48 9.15
CA PRO A 267 -12.95 8.53 8.27
C PRO A 267 -13.75 9.83 8.36
N SER A 268 -13.58 10.63 9.42
CA SER A 268 -14.20 11.96 9.51
C SER A 268 -13.58 12.95 8.51
N GLY A 269 -12.39 12.64 8.00
CA GLY A 269 -11.65 13.43 7.04
C GLY A 269 -11.01 14.69 7.61
N GLN A 270 -11.08 14.95 8.92
CA GLN A 270 -10.55 16.16 9.55
C GLN A 270 -9.07 16.38 9.24
N TYR A 271 -8.25 15.32 9.22
CA TYR A 271 -6.85 15.41 8.86
C TYR A 271 -6.62 15.53 7.35
N GLU A 272 -7.42 14.85 6.53
CA GLU A 272 -7.38 14.98 5.07
C GLU A 272 -7.59 16.45 4.65
N GLN A 273 -8.50 17.15 5.33
CA GLN A 273 -8.81 18.56 5.05
C GLN A 273 -7.63 19.51 5.23
N ARG A 274 -6.66 19.12 6.06
CA ARG A 274 -5.48 19.92 6.38
C ARG A 274 -4.40 19.80 5.30
N VAL A 275 -4.50 18.84 4.38
CA VAL A 275 -3.56 18.69 3.26
C VAL A 275 -3.84 19.75 2.19
N LYS A 276 -2.87 20.65 1.94
CA LYS A 276 -2.99 21.78 0.99
C LYS A 276 -1.97 21.73 -0.14
N LEU A 277 -0.98 20.84 -0.06
CA LEU A 277 0.07 20.72 -1.07
C LEU A 277 -0.53 20.39 -2.45
N GLY A 278 -0.21 21.20 -3.45
CA GLY A 278 -0.67 21.02 -4.82
C GLY A 278 -2.14 21.29 -5.07
N LEU A 279 -2.90 21.74 -4.07
CA LEU A 279 -4.30 22.10 -4.26
C LEU A 279 -4.44 23.36 -5.09
N LYS A 280 -5.27 23.27 -6.14
CA LYS A 280 -5.84 24.43 -6.80
C LYS A 280 -6.99 24.96 -5.95
N VAL A 281 -7.01 26.27 -5.75
CA VAL A 281 -8.02 26.93 -4.93
C VAL A 281 -9.35 26.90 -5.67
N PRO A 282 -10.40 26.22 -5.14
CA PRO A 282 -11.75 26.39 -5.64
C PRO A 282 -12.20 27.82 -5.35
N TRP A 283 -12.97 28.41 -6.25
CA TRP A 283 -13.44 29.78 -6.07
C TRP A 283 -14.50 29.81 -4.96
N PRO A 284 -14.36 30.68 -3.95
CA PRO A 284 -15.35 30.81 -2.89
C PRO A 284 -16.65 31.37 -3.47
N VAL A 285 -17.78 31.01 -2.87
CA VAL A 285 -19.06 31.69 -3.13
C VAL A 285 -19.12 32.90 -2.20
N LEU A 286 -19.26 34.09 -2.78
CA LEU A 286 -19.30 35.35 -2.04
C LEU A 286 -20.48 36.20 -2.54
N PRO A 287 -21.12 36.99 -1.67
CA PRO A 287 -22.14 37.96 -2.08
C PRO A 287 -21.48 39.06 -2.93
N CYS A 288 -21.95 39.23 -4.17
CA CYS A 288 -21.42 40.26 -5.05
C CYS A 288 -22.13 41.60 -4.80
N PRO A 289 -21.42 42.70 -4.50
CA PRO A 289 -22.06 44.00 -4.27
C PRO A 289 -22.66 44.60 -5.55
N HIS A 290 -22.32 44.09 -6.74
CA HIS A 290 -22.81 44.62 -8.01
C HIS A 290 -24.09 43.95 -8.51
N CYS A 291 -24.19 42.63 -8.40
CA CYS A 291 -25.38 41.88 -8.84
C CYS A 291 -26.22 41.35 -7.69
N LEU A 292 -25.81 41.60 -6.44
CA LEU A 292 -26.47 41.20 -5.19
C LEU A 292 -26.72 39.70 -5.03
N ALA A 293 -26.21 38.88 -5.94
CA ALA A 293 -26.29 37.43 -5.91
C ALA A 293 -25.07 36.83 -5.22
N GLU A 294 -25.28 35.69 -4.56
CA GLU A 294 -24.18 34.80 -4.18
C GLU A 294 -23.65 34.10 -5.42
N ALA A 295 -22.39 34.35 -5.74
CA ALA A 295 -21.75 33.78 -6.92
C ALA A 295 -20.34 33.32 -6.61
N THR A 296 -19.83 32.39 -7.40
CA THR A 296 -18.41 32.02 -7.32
C THR A 296 -17.54 33.24 -7.66
N ALA A 297 -16.54 33.51 -6.84
CA ALA A 297 -15.73 34.71 -6.90
C ALA A 297 -14.28 34.34 -7.22
N ARG A 298 -13.83 34.64 -8.44
CA ARG A 298 -12.46 34.29 -8.89
C ARG A 298 -11.43 35.22 -8.23
N PRO A 299 -10.45 34.70 -7.47
CA PRO A 299 -9.41 35.55 -6.89
C PRO A 299 -8.55 36.20 -7.99
N HIS A 300 -8.49 37.53 -8.00
CA HIS A 300 -7.71 38.29 -9.00
C HIS A 300 -6.39 38.82 -8.46
N GLY A 301 -6.30 39.05 -7.15
CA GLY A 301 -5.08 39.52 -6.50
C GLY A 301 -5.39 40.34 -5.27
N PHE A 302 -4.50 41.27 -4.93
CA PHE A 302 -4.73 42.27 -3.89
C PHE A 302 -5.01 43.62 -4.53
N LYS A 303 -5.88 44.41 -3.91
CA LYS A 303 -6.15 45.78 -4.34
C LYS A 303 -4.88 46.61 -4.20
N ARG A 304 -4.60 47.43 -5.21
CA ARG A 304 -3.52 48.40 -5.23
C ARG A 304 -4.05 49.68 -5.84
N THR A 305 -3.57 50.82 -5.36
CA THR A 305 -3.77 52.11 -6.01
C THR A 305 -2.42 52.70 -6.39
N ARG A 306 -2.42 53.82 -7.11
CA ARG A 306 -1.18 54.52 -7.49
C ARG A 306 -0.37 54.99 -6.28
N THR A 307 -1.04 55.23 -5.15
CA THR A 307 -0.47 55.83 -3.93
C THR A 307 -0.32 54.83 -2.78
N GLN A 308 -1.07 53.71 -2.78
CA GLN A 308 -1.07 52.76 -1.67
C GLN A 308 -0.81 51.33 -2.14
N SER A 309 0.11 50.68 -1.44
CA SER A 309 0.49 49.29 -1.69
C SER A 309 -0.59 48.30 -1.23
N ALA A 310 -0.52 47.07 -1.73
CA ALA A 310 -1.36 45.96 -1.27
C ALA A 310 -1.22 45.69 0.24
N LEU A 311 -0.01 45.87 0.80
CA LEU A 311 0.26 45.76 2.23
C LEU A 311 -0.56 46.79 3.02
N THR A 312 -0.55 48.03 2.55
CA THR A 312 -1.22 49.17 3.20
C THR A 312 -2.73 48.98 3.19
N LEU A 313 -3.31 48.69 2.02
CA LEU A 313 -4.75 48.55 1.85
C LEU A 313 -5.31 47.31 2.56
N GLY A 314 -4.61 46.18 2.52
CA GLY A 314 -5.08 44.94 3.14
C GLY A 314 -6.44 44.48 2.58
N ARG A 315 -6.67 44.64 1.27
CA ARG A 315 -7.92 44.21 0.62
C ARG A 315 -7.65 43.23 -0.53
N ARG A 316 -8.47 42.19 -0.60
CA ARG A 316 -8.40 41.14 -1.61
C ARG A 316 -9.39 41.43 -2.75
N LEU A 317 -8.91 41.38 -3.99
CA LEU A 317 -9.74 41.59 -5.18
C LEU A 317 -10.26 40.26 -5.73
N PHE A 318 -11.56 40.20 -5.97
CA PHE A 318 -12.27 39.09 -6.60
C PHE A 318 -12.99 39.57 -7.86
N ARG A 319 -13.25 38.63 -8.79
CA ARG A 319 -14.12 38.83 -9.95
C ARG A 319 -15.34 37.92 -9.82
N CYS A 320 -16.54 38.49 -9.79
CA CYS A 320 -17.79 37.73 -9.78
C CYS A 320 -17.93 36.92 -11.07
N THR A 321 -18.32 35.64 -11.01
CA THR A 321 -18.58 34.84 -12.23
C THR A 321 -19.94 35.13 -12.85
N GLY A 322 -20.92 35.61 -12.07
CA GLY A 322 -22.25 35.96 -12.57
C GLY A 322 -22.25 37.24 -13.39
N CYS A 323 -21.79 38.37 -12.81
CA CYS A 323 -21.80 39.67 -13.49
C CYS A 323 -20.45 40.14 -14.02
N ASN A 324 -19.38 39.35 -13.87
CA ASN A 324 -18.01 39.70 -14.30
C ASN A 324 -17.37 40.93 -13.66
N HIS A 325 -18.05 41.66 -12.77
CA HIS A 325 -17.47 42.81 -12.07
C HIS A 325 -16.46 42.40 -11.00
N PHE A 326 -15.51 43.30 -10.77
CA PHE A 326 -14.53 43.18 -9.69
C PHE A 326 -15.07 43.80 -8.41
N PHE A 327 -14.85 43.13 -7.29
CA PHE A 327 -15.15 43.64 -5.96
C PHE A 327 -14.06 43.22 -4.99
N ASP A 328 -13.91 43.96 -3.88
CA ASP A 328 -12.85 43.70 -2.92
C ASP A 328 -13.35 43.51 -1.49
N MET A 329 -12.76 42.53 -0.80
CA MET A 329 -13.06 42.20 0.58
C MET A 329 -11.87 42.59 1.48
N PRO A 330 -12.13 43.06 2.73
CA PRO A 330 -11.06 43.26 3.69
C PRO A 330 -10.39 41.93 4.02
N ILE A 331 -9.08 41.98 4.28
CA ILE A 331 -8.30 40.85 4.79
C ILE A 331 -8.15 41.05 6.29
N GLU A 332 -8.63 40.08 7.07
CA GLU A 332 -8.31 40.04 8.49
C GLU A 332 -6.81 39.89 8.66
N ARG A 333 -6.17 40.91 9.25
CA ARG A 333 -4.78 40.78 9.69
C ARG A 333 -4.81 39.94 10.97
N PRO A 334 -4.02 38.85 11.07
CA PRO A 334 -3.82 38.24 12.38
C PRO A 334 -3.27 39.31 13.31
N ARG A 335 -3.94 39.56 14.44
CA ARG A 335 -3.43 40.43 15.50
C ARG A 335 -2.02 39.93 15.82
N LYS A 336 -1.03 40.84 15.78
CA LYS A 336 0.30 40.54 16.33
C LYS A 336 0.09 40.34 17.84
N THR A 337 0.06 39.08 18.27
CA THR A 337 0.24 38.70 19.68
C THR A 337 1.71 38.72 20.00
#